data_AF-A0A1H4XWX6-F1
#
_entry.id   AF-A0A1H4XWX6-F1
#
_cell.length_a   1.000
_cell.length_b   1.000
_cell.length_c   1.000
_cell.angle_alpha   90.00
_cell.angle_beta   90.00
_cell.angle_gamma   90.00
#
_symmetry.space_group_name_H-M   'P 1'
#
loop_
_entity.id
_entity.type
_entity.pdbx_description
1 polymer ?
#
loop_
_entity_poly.entity_id
_entity_poly.type
_entity_poly.pdbx_seq_one_letter_code
_entity_poly.pdbx_strand_id
1 'polypeptide(L)'
;MDLFTETDVKRLVKYISSNYDPDFPLILWFDLFCGFGGVAEGYKQVKNNFIVAGVNHDPKAIENNMLNHPNCLHYIEDVRDWGVIWKLESLAKQLKNEFPNAYIGLHASLECTYFSIAKGGESRDEDSRTLGYHLEKYLRLSPDYITIENVKEFLKWGPVYHVSKKIDGITKWKYKKGNRVYWLDNPNCQEYPKFTLPIKEREREDYNKWKKIFIDKGYNYDYRILNAADFGEFTRRVRYFGVFALNNLPIEFPSPTHIAKEKHHLNPKLKIHNAVRDKLNLADHGNSIFGLNKNGKKYTSNTIWRTLGGVKKFIGEKHFISSYYGASKNGQGVYKIDQPLNTITCKDRFAYHYVQYAYGKPVYSSTEEPLQTITTVPKQELVSTSWLFDTQFKNKGSSIHKPCPTIIARQDKKPLYLANALSVGTIDHSLPIVDDCEARRALREFMRKHGIVDIKIRQLYDYELAAAQGFPSDYILDKSSTRSKKFIGNSVSPGQAKANNKALYEALINSELKCAI
;
A
#
# COMPACT_ATOMS: atom_id res chain seq x y z
N MET A 1 2.92 -14.77 32.52
CA MET A 1 4.36 -14.56 32.70
C MET A 1 4.58 -13.07 32.54
N ASP A 2 4.70 -12.34 33.65
CA ASP A 2 4.85 -10.88 33.61
C ASP A 2 6.23 -10.53 33.06
N LEU A 3 6.25 -9.89 31.90
CA LEU A 3 7.39 -9.89 30.99
C LEU A 3 8.44 -8.81 31.23
N PHE A 4 8.38 -8.05 32.32
CA PHE A 4 9.44 -7.09 32.61
C PHE A 4 9.93 -7.17 34.05
N THR A 5 11.22 -7.44 34.14
CA THR A 5 12.00 -7.29 35.36
C THR A 5 12.42 -5.83 35.49
N GLU A 6 12.72 -5.38 36.71
CA GLU A 6 13.33 -4.06 36.96
C GLU A 6 14.58 -3.82 36.08
N THR A 7 15.27 -4.91 35.71
CA THR A 7 16.40 -4.92 34.79
C THR A 7 16.06 -4.39 33.39
N ASP A 8 14.88 -4.73 32.86
CA ASP A 8 14.49 -4.34 31.50
C ASP A 8 14.21 -2.84 31.40
N VAL A 9 13.56 -2.27 32.43
CA VAL A 9 13.33 -0.82 32.53
C VAL A 9 14.67 -0.08 32.68
N LYS A 10 15.58 -0.58 33.53
CA LYS A 10 16.93 -0.01 33.67
C LYS A 10 17.70 -0.01 32.35
N ARG A 11 17.59 -1.08 31.56
CA ARG A 11 18.19 -1.16 30.22
C ARG A 11 17.60 -0.12 29.27
N LEU A 12 16.28 0.04 29.27
CA LEU A 12 15.60 1.06 28.46
C LEU A 12 16.03 2.47 28.86
N VAL A 13 16.04 2.79 30.16
CA VAL A 13 16.48 4.10 30.66
C VAL A 13 17.93 4.39 30.25
N LYS A 14 18.84 3.42 30.45
CA LYS A 14 20.23 3.55 30.01
C LYS A 14 20.34 3.80 28.50
N TYR A 15 19.55 3.10 27.70
CA TYR A 15 19.52 3.31 26.25
C TYR A 15 19.07 4.73 25.90
N ILE A 16 17.98 5.22 26.49
CA ILE A 16 17.49 6.58 26.24
C ILE A 16 18.55 7.59 26.67
N SER A 17 19.05 7.51 27.91
CA SER A 17 20.02 8.45 28.47
C SER A 17 21.31 8.58 27.65
N SER A 18 21.76 7.49 27.02
CA SER A 18 22.96 7.52 26.18
C SER A 18 22.73 8.06 24.76
N ASN A 19 21.48 8.25 24.34
CA ASN A 19 21.16 8.53 22.93
C ASN A 19 20.29 9.78 22.72
N TYR A 20 19.70 10.36 23.77
CA TYR A 20 18.96 11.62 23.63
C TYR A 20 19.89 12.82 23.84
N ASP A 21 19.55 13.91 23.16
CA ASP A 21 20.21 15.20 23.32
C ASP A 21 19.40 16.05 24.31
N PRO A 22 19.95 16.44 25.47
CA PRO A 22 19.23 17.21 26.48
C PRO A 22 18.86 18.64 26.04
N ASP A 23 19.49 19.16 24.98
CA ASP A 23 19.19 20.50 24.45
C ASP A 23 17.90 20.54 23.62
N PHE A 24 17.27 19.39 23.38
CA PHE A 24 16.06 19.27 22.56
C PHE A 24 14.97 18.47 23.29
N PRO A 25 13.68 18.71 22.96
CA PRO A 25 12.56 17.98 23.55
C PRO A 25 12.72 16.47 23.44
N LEU A 26 12.35 15.72 24.48
CA LEU A 26 12.34 14.25 24.46
C LEU A 26 10.91 13.75 24.36
N ILE A 27 10.60 12.88 23.39
CA ILE A 27 9.29 12.22 23.29
C ILE A 27 9.43 10.70 23.44
N LEU A 28 8.70 10.14 24.42
CA LEU A 28 8.64 8.72 24.73
C LEU A 28 7.31 8.13 24.23
N TRP A 29 7.40 7.29 23.20
CA TRP A 29 6.25 6.78 22.45
C TRP A 29 5.85 5.37 22.87
N PHE A 30 4.56 5.21 23.15
CA PHE A 30 3.89 3.93 23.37
C PHE A 30 3.14 3.55 22.09
N ASP A 31 3.56 2.48 21.43
CA ASP A 31 3.03 2.01 20.14
C ASP A 31 1.99 0.89 20.35
N LEU A 32 0.72 1.27 20.36
CA LEU A 32 -0.40 0.34 20.37
C LEU A 32 -0.61 -0.21 18.96
N PHE A 33 -0.80 -1.53 18.89
CA PHE A 33 -0.89 -2.27 17.62
C PHE A 33 0.41 -2.20 16.82
N CYS A 34 1.57 -2.17 17.50
CA CYS A 34 2.89 -1.97 16.90
C CYS A 34 3.21 -2.92 15.72
N GLY A 35 2.63 -4.12 15.72
CA GLY A 35 2.67 -5.05 14.60
C GLY A 35 4.10 -5.34 14.18
N PHE A 36 4.39 -5.25 12.88
CA PHE A 36 5.73 -5.50 12.35
C PHE A 36 6.74 -4.39 12.67
N GLY A 37 6.35 -3.26 13.27
CA GLY A 37 7.27 -2.18 13.66
C GLY A 37 7.49 -1.09 12.62
N GLY A 38 6.53 -0.86 11.70
CA GLY A 38 6.66 0.21 10.70
C GLY A 38 6.68 1.62 11.28
N VAL A 39 5.92 1.86 12.35
CA VAL A 39 5.92 3.14 13.08
C VAL A 39 7.24 3.30 13.82
N ALA A 40 7.67 2.26 14.55
CA ALA A 40 8.94 2.27 15.25
C ALA A 40 10.14 2.54 14.32
N GLU A 41 10.14 1.90 13.15
CA GLU A 41 11.15 2.12 12.11
C GLU A 41 11.19 3.56 11.58
N GLY A 42 10.03 4.23 11.52
CA GLY A 42 9.95 5.63 11.12
C GLY A 42 10.37 6.58 12.24
N TYR A 43 9.86 6.38 13.46
CA TYR A 43 10.04 7.29 14.59
C TYR A 43 11.48 7.27 15.10
N LYS A 44 12.16 6.11 15.07
CA LYS A 44 13.58 6.01 15.45
C LYS A 44 14.52 6.86 14.58
N GLN A 45 14.05 7.32 13.42
CA GLN A 45 14.81 8.18 12.51
C GLN A 45 14.61 9.68 12.79
N VAL A 46 13.80 10.03 13.79
CA VAL A 46 13.57 11.40 14.24
C VAL A 46 14.29 11.57 15.58
N LYS A 47 15.09 12.63 15.70
CA LYS A 47 15.90 12.91 16.89
C LYS A 47 15.02 12.93 18.15
N ASN A 48 15.53 12.41 19.26
CA ASN A 48 14.87 12.36 20.56
C ASN A 48 13.43 11.78 20.57
N ASN A 49 13.10 10.93 19.60
CA ASN A 49 11.83 10.19 19.58
C ASN A 49 12.13 8.71 19.81
N PHE A 50 11.70 8.18 20.96
CA PHE A 50 11.98 6.80 21.36
C PHE A 50 10.69 6.01 21.50
N ILE A 51 10.59 4.87 20.84
CA ILE A 51 9.53 3.90 21.14
C ILE A 51 9.94 3.16 22.41
N VAL A 52 9.19 3.35 23.48
CA VAL A 52 9.48 2.76 24.80
C VAL A 52 8.72 1.47 25.03
N ALA A 53 7.54 1.33 24.44
CA ALA A 53 6.71 0.15 24.53
C ALA A 53 5.98 -0.14 23.22
N GLY A 54 5.92 -1.41 22.82
CA GLY A 54 5.11 -1.92 21.72
C GLY A 54 4.11 -2.97 22.20
N VAL A 55 2.83 -2.79 21.90
CA VAL A 55 1.77 -3.73 22.30
C VAL A 55 1.15 -4.39 21.07
N ASN A 56 1.04 -5.73 21.08
CA ASN A 56 0.30 -6.46 20.07
C ASN A 56 -0.12 -7.84 20.57
N HIS A 57 -1.30 -8.31 20.16
CA HIS A 57 -1.79 -9.63 20.54
C HIS A 57 -1.15 -10.77 19.74
N ASP A 58 -0.56 -10.50 18.56
CA ASP A 58 0.06 -11.52 17.70
C ASP A 58 1.51 -11.76 18.16
N PRO A 59 1.82 -12.92 18.80
CA PRO A 59 3.16 -13.19 19.31
C PRO A 59 4.23 -13.21 18.21
N LYS A 60 3.86 -13.57 16.98
CA LYS A 60 4.78 -13.62 15.83
C LYS A 60 5.09 -12.23 15.28
N ALA A 61 4.13 -11.31 15.36
CA ALA A 61 4.40 -9.91 15.05
C ALA A 61 5.38 -9.31 16.06
N ILE A 62 5.18 -9.59 17.37
CA ILE A 62 6.08 -9.12 18.43
C ILE A 62 7.47 -9.74 18.32
N GLU A 63 7.58 -11.06 18.12
CA GLU A 63 8.87 -11.73 17.93
C GLU A 63 9.69 -11.06 16.83
N ASN A 64 9.06 -10.73 15.69
CA ASN A 64 9.75 -10.05 14.61
C ASN A 64 10.05 -8.57 14.90
N ASN A 65 9.12 -7.85 15.53
CA ASN A 65 9.33 -6.47 15.96
C ASN A 65 10.54 -6.36 16.90
N MET A 66 10.65 -7.26 17.87
CA MET A 66 11.76 -7.33 18.83
C MET A 66 13.13 -7.56 18.17
N LEU A 67 13.19 -8.34 17.08
CA LEU A 67 14.43 -8.53 16.32
C LEU A 67 14.93 -7.23 15.67
N ASN A 68 14.02 -6.36 15.25
CA ASN A 68 14.34 -5.10 14.58
C ASN A 68 14.42 -3.90 15.53
N HIS A 69 13.73 -3.98 16.68
CA HIS A 69 13.62 -2.90 17.68
C HIS A 69 13.89 -3.43 19.10
N PRO A 70 15.09 -3.97 19.39
CA PRO A 70 15.38 -4.65 20.67
C PRO A 70 15.41 -3.73 21.89
N ASN A 71 15.45 -2.41 21.68
CA ASN A 71 15.56 -1.41 22.74
C ASN A 71 14.21 -0.84 23.19
N CYS A 72 13.09 -1.45 22.81
CA CYS A 72 11.78 -1.15 23.40
C CYS A 72 11.24 -2.36 24.16
N LEU A 73 10.26 -2.13 25.03
CA LEU A 73 9.58 -3.19 25.78
C LEU A 73 8.38 -3.72 24.98
N HIS A 74 8.27 -5.03 24.78
CA HIS A 74 7.18 -5.65 24.01
C HIS A 74 6.15 -6.37 24.89
N TYR A 75 4.87 -6.06 24.70
CA TYR A 75 3.76 -6.68 25.41
C TYR A 75 2.91 -7.51 24.45
N ILE A 76 2.92 -8.83 24.65
CA ILE A 76 2.09 -9.80 23.90
C ILE A 76 0.73 -9.91 24.57
N GLU A 77 -0.05 -8.83 24.50
CA GLU A 77 -1.33 -8.69 25.22
C GLU A 77 -2.38 -8.06 24.30
N ASP A 78 -3.67 -8.29 24.59
CA ASP A 78 -4.74 -7.55 23.93
C ASP A 78 -4.77 -6.12 24.49
N VAL A 79 -4.76 -5.13 23.60
CA VAL A 79 -4.80 -3.71 24.01
C VAL A 79 -6.06 -3.35 24.82
N ARG A 80 -7.09 -4.20 24.84
CA ARG A 80 -8.30 -3.98 25.62
C ARG A 80 -8.14 -4.38 27.09
N ASP A 81 -7.12 -5.16 27.41
CA ASP A 81 -6.91 -5.74 28.73
C ASP A 81 -6.42 -4.69 29.74
N TRP A 82 -7.00 -4.71 30.95
CA TRP A 82 -6.56 -3.81 32.02
C TRP A 82 -5.13 -4.08 32.48
N GLY A 83 -4.66 -5.32 32.36
CA GLY A 83 -3.29 -5.71 32.72
C GLY A 83 -2.24 -4.91 31.94
N VAL A 84 -2.38 -4.83 30.60
CA VAL A 84 -1.44 -4.05 29.78
C VAL A 84 -1.55 -2.56 30.08
N ILE A 85 -2.76 -2.04 30.27
CA ILE A 85 -2.98 -0.62 30.59
C ILE A 85 -2.27 -0.23 31.89
N TRP A 86 -2.36 -1.05 32.94
CA TRP A 86 -1.66 -0.81 34.21
C TRP A 86 -0.14 -0.92 34.08
N LYS A 87 0.35 -1.90 33.31
CA LYS A 87 1.80 -2.03 33.03
C LYS A 87 2.34 -0.79 32.32
N LEU A 88 1.64 -0.31 31.30
CA LEU A 88 2.06 0.90 30.57
C LEU A 88 1.95 2.17 31.41
N GLU A 89 0.90 2.30 32.24
CA GLU A 89 0.80 3.44 33.19
C GLU A 89 1.98 3.44 34.16
N SER A 90 2.33 2.28 34.74
CA SER A 90 3.47 2.14 35.64
C SER A 90 4.77 2.52 34.95
N LEU A 91 4.99 2.03 33.72
CA LEU A 91 6.14 2.38 32.91
C LEU A 91 6.21 3.88 32.60
N ALA A 92 5.09 4.50 32.20
CA ALA A 92 5.03 5.94 31.93
C ALA A 92 5.41 6.76 33.17
N LYS A 93 4.93 6.38 34.36
CA LYS A 93 5.30 7.04 35.63
C LYS A 93 6.78 6.88 35.94
N GLN A 94 7.34 5.68 35.79
CA GLN A 94 8.77 5.43 36.02
C GLN A 94 9.64 6.26 35.05
N LEU A 95 9.29 6.27 33.76
CA LEU A 95 10.00 7.06 32.76
C LEU A 95 9.88 8.56 33.00
N LYS A 96 8.74 9.06 33.48
CA LYS A 96 8.59 10.47 33.88
C LYS A 96 9.38 10.84 35.13
N ASN A 97 9.65 9.90 36.03
CA ASN A 97 10.55 10.14 37.16
C ASN A 97 11.99 10.29 36.70
N GLU A 98 12.44 9.45 35.76
CA GLU A 98 13.79 9.49 35.18
C GLU A 98 13.97 10.68 34.21
N PHE A 99 12.94 11.02 33.46
CA PHE A 99 12.92 12.12 32.48
C PHE A 99 11.74 13.06 32.74
N PRO A 100 11.81 13.95 33.76
CA PRO A 100 10.70 14.81 34.16
C PRO A 100 10.12 15.69 33.04
N ASN A 101 10.98 16.14 32.13
CA ASN A 101 10.60 17.03 31.01
C ASN A 101 10.23 16.27 29.74
N ALA A 102 10.25 14.93 29.74
CA ALA A 102 9.86 14.16 28.57
C ALA A 102 8.36 14.25 28.30
N TYR A 103 8.00 14.39 27.03
CA TYR A 103 6.64 14.25 26.54
C TYR A 103 6.28 12.78 26.37
N ILE A 104 5.04 12.41 26.68
CA ILE A 104 4.49 11.08 26.45
C ILE A 104 3.70 11.09 25.15
N GLY A 105 4.15 10.28 24.19
CA GLY A 105 3.43 10.03 22.94
C GLY A 105 2.69 8.69 22.99
N LEU A 106 1.45 8.66 22.52
CA LEU A 106 0.69 7.43 22.30
C LEU A 106 0.41 7.29 20.80
N HIS A 107 0.91 6.24 20.18
CA HIS A 107 0.54 5.89 18.81
C HIS A 107 -0.46 4.74 18.80
N ALA A 108 -1.48 4.79 17.94
CA ALA A 108 -2.40 3.69 17.73
C ALA A 108 -2.70 3.46 16.24
N SER A 109 -2.21 2.35 15.70
CA SER A 109 -2.57 1.84 14.38
C SER A 109 -3.78 0.89 14.50
N LEU A 110 -4.94 1.46 14.82
CA LEU A 110 -6.17 0.70 15.13
C LEU A 110 -6.54 -0.28 14.00
N GLU A 111 -7.04 -1.45 14.36
CA GLU A 111 -7.40 -2.47 13.37
C GLU A 111 -8.47 -1.95 12.39
N CYS A 112 -8.12 -1.93 11.10
CA CYS A 112 -8.97 -1.36 10.05
C CYS A 112 -9.98 -2.35 9.44
N THR A 113 -10.10 -3.56 9.98
CA THR A 113 -10.83 -4.68 9.33
C THR A 113 -12.32 -4.43 9.17
N TYR A 114 -12.93 -3.58 10.00
CA TYR A 114 -14.30 -3.09 9.82
C TYR A 114 -14.44 -2.06 8.69
N PHE A 115 -13.47 -1.15 8.58
CA PHE A 115 -13.53 0.04 7.72
C PHE A 115 -13.03 -0.21 6.29
N SER A 116 -12.20 -1.23 6.08
CA SER A 116 -11.53 -1.49 4.81
C SER A 116 -12.47 -1.99 3.69
N ILE A 117 -12.48 -1.27 2.57
CA ILE A 117 -13.18 -1.67 1.32
C ILE A 117 -12.59 -2.98 0.74
N ALA A 118 -11.33 -3.30 1.06
CA ALA A 118 -10.61 -4.45 0.48
C ALA A 118 -11.24 -5.82 0.81
N LYS A 119 -12.13 -5.90 1.81
CA LYS A 119 -12.91 -7.10 2.14
C LYS A 119 -14.10 -7.35 1.21
N GLY A 120 -14.43 -6.45 0.28
CA GLY A 120 -15.35 -6.76 -0.82
C GLY A 120 -16.73 -7.31 -0.40
N GLY A 121 -17.35 -6.73 0.63
CA GLY A 121 -18.68 -7.13 1.10
C GLY A 121 -18.72 -8.40 1.98
N GLU A 122 -17.58 -8.89 2.46
CA GLU A 122 -17.53 -9.93 3.51
C GLU A 122 -18.00 -9.39 4.88
N SER A 123 -18.43 -10.29 5.78
CA SER A 123 -18.91 -9.94 7.12
C SER A 123 -17.85 -9.13 7.88
N ARG A 124 -18.30 -8.09 8.56
CA ARG A 124 -17.44 -7.17 9.32
C ARG A 124 -17.43 -7.64 10.77
N ASP A 125 -16.25 -7.70 11.35
CA ASP A 125 -16.06 -8.10 12.74
C ASP A 125 -16.49 -6.94 13.66
N GLU A 126 -17.48 -7.19 14.51
CA GLU A 126 -18.03 -6.19 15.45
C GLU A 126 -16.98 -5.77 16.49
N ASP A 127 -16.05 -6.66 16.87
CA ASP A 127 -15.04 -6.40 17.90
C ASP A 127 -14.01 -5.36 17.44
N SER A 128 -13.62 -5.39 16.17
CA SER A 128 -12.68 -4.40 15.61
C SER A 128 -13.22 -2.97 15.64
N ARG A 129 -14.55 -2.80 15.70
CA ARG A 129 -15.22 -1.51 15.73
C ARG A 129 -15.16 -0.85 17.11
N THR A 130 -15.09 -1.63 18.19
CA THR A 130 -15.08 -1.12 19.57
C THR A 130 -13.69 -0.69 20.03
N LEU A 131 -12.63 -1.10 19.32
CA LEU A 131 -11.24 -0.76 19.65
C LEU A 131 -10.99 0.75 19.76
N GLY A 132 -11.69 1.57 18.98
CA GLY A 132 -11.61 3.03 19.08
C GLY A 132 -12.03 3.55 20.47
N TYR A 133 -13.08 2.99 21.06
CA TYR A 133 -13.56 3.38 22.39
C TYR A 133 -12.64 2.94 23.52
N HIS A 134 -11.88 1.84 23.34
CA HIS A 134 -10.90 1.41 24.34
C HIS A 134 -9.70 2.36 24.47
N LEU A 135 -9.42 3.16 23.43
CA LEU A 135 -8.29 4.08 23.44
C LEU A 135 -8.37 5.11 24.58
N GLU A 136 -9.58 5.50 25.01
CA GLU A 136 -9.74 6.45 26.13
C GLU A 136 -9.09 5.94 27.43
N LYS A 137 -9.03 4.63 27.64
CA LYS A 137 -8.45 4.04 28.85
C LYS A 137 -6.95 4.30 28.97
N TYR A 138 -6.29 4.53 27.83
CA TYR A 138 -4.87 4.86 27.77
C TYR A 138 -4.58 6.33 28.12
N LEU A 139 -5.59 7.17 28.32
CA LEU A 139 -5.40 8.50 28.92
C LEU A 139 -4.78 8.43 30.33
N ARG A 140 -4.81 7.26 30.98
CA ARG A 140 -4.12 7.02 32.26
C ARG A 140 -2.60 7.16 32.15
N LEU A 141 -2.01 7.01 30.97
CA LEU A 141 -0.60 7.30 30.72
C LEU A 141 -0.32 8.82 30.70
N SER A 142 -1.37 9.66 30.72
CA SER A 142 -1.30 11.12 30.55
C SER A 142 -0.53 11.53 29.28
N PRO A 143 -0.91 11.03 28.09
CA PRO A 143 -0.16 11.32 26.87
C PRO A 143 -0.28 12.80 26.47
N ASP A 144 0.83 13.43 26.13
CA ASP A 144 0.88 14.78 25.55
C ASP A 144 0.42 14.79 24.09
N TYR A 145 0.79 13.74 23.34
CA TYR A 145 0.37 13.50 21.96
C TYR A 145 -0.30 12.15 21.82
N ILE A 146 -1.39 12.09 21.05
CA ILE A 146 -2.01 10.84 20.59
C ILE A 146 -2.07 10.87 19.07
N THR A 147 -1.40 9.93 18.41
CA THR A 147 -1.37 9.81 16.95
C THR A 147 -2.08 8.55 16.50
N ILE A 148 -2.91 8.67 15.47
CA ILE A 148 -3.76 7.58 14.97
C ILE A 148 -3.46 7.34 13.50
N GLU A 149 -3.19 6.10 13.13
CA GLU A 149 -3.20 5.66 11.73
C GLU A 149 -4.44 4.80 11.46
N ASN A 150 -5.10 5.03 10.32
CA ASN A 150 -6.13 4.12 9.83
C ASN A 150 -6.36 4.26 8.32
N VAL A 151 -7.28 3.46 7.77
CA VAL A 151 -7.82 3.68 6.42
C VAL A 151 -8.69 4.93 6.38
N LYS A 152 -8.81 5.59 5.22
CA LYS A 152 -9.59 6.83 5.06
C LYS A 152 -11.08 6.64 5.39
N GLU A 153 -11.60 5.43 5.26
CA GLU A 153 -12.97 5.06 5.59
C GLU A 153 -13.26 5.12 7.11
N PHE A 154 -12.23 5.21 7.95
CA PHE A 154 -12.38 5.48 9.38
C PHE A 154 -13.18 6.76 9.65
N LEU A 155 -13.02 7.77 8.79
CA LEU A 155 -13.83 9.00 8.85
C LEU A 155 -15.33 8.75 8.70
N LYS A 156 -15.75 7.61 8.15
CA LYS A 156 -17.16 7.27 7.98
C LYS A 156 -17.73 6.48 9.15
N TRP A 157 -16.97 6.30 10.23
CA TRP A 157 -17.40 5.53 11.39
C TRP A 157 -18.68 6.13 11.99
N GLY A 158 -19.77 5.37 11.87
CA GLY A 158 -21.12 5.73 12.29
C GLY A 158 -21.99 4.47 12.37
N PRO A 159 -23.12 4.51 13.08
CA PRO A 159 -23.87 3.35 13.58
C PRO A 159 -24.26 2.35 12.49
N VAL A 160 -24.65 1.16 12.94
CA VAL A 160 -24.91 0.01 12.06
C VAL A 160 -26.26 -0.62 12.38
N TYR A 161 -26.92 -1.17 11.36
CA TYR A 161 -28.01 -2.12 11.55
C TYR A 161 -27.43 -3.49 11.87
N HIS A 162 -27.93 -4.15 12.91
CA HIS A 162 -27.70 -5.57 13.15
C HIS A 162 -28.76 -6.36 12.39
N VAL A 163 -28.36 -7.02 11.30
CA VAL A 163 -29.29 -7.77 10.46
C VAL A 163 -29.39 -9.20 11.00
N SER A 164 -30.55 -9.53 11.56
CA SER A 164 -30.91 -10.90 11.98
C SER A 164 -32.22 -11.40 11.34
N LYS A 165 -32.92 -10.51 10.61
CA LYS A 165 -34.14 -10.74 9.84
C LYS A 165 -34.25 -9.70 8.71
N LYS A 166 -35.22 -9.85 7.81
CA LYS A 166 -35.55 -8.84 6.78
C LYS A 166 -35.78 -7.48 7.44
N ILE A 167 -35.15 -6.43 6.91
CA ILE A 167 -35.34 -5.03 7.36
C ILE A 167 -36.24 -4.34 6.34
N ASP A 168 -37.36 -3.78 6.79
CA ASP A 168 -38.27 -3.04 5.94
C ASP A 168 -37.58 -1.80 5.35
N GLY A 169 -37.74 -1.60 4.04
CA GLY A 169 -37.05 -0.56 3.27
C GLY A 169 -35.66 -0.94 2.71
N ILE A 170 -35.04 -2.04 3.14
CA ILE A 170 -33.77 -2.54 2.58
C ILE A 170 -34.05 -3.70 1.63
N THR A 171 -34.28 -3.39 0.35
CA THR A 171 -34.79 -4.37 -0.63
C THR A 171 -33.71 -5.03 -1.49
N LYS A 172 -32.46 -4.55 -1.49
CA LYS A 172 -31.39 -5.11 -2.34
C LYS A 172 -30.05 -5.08 -1.64
N TRP A 173 -29.59 -6.23 -1.17
CA TRP A 173 -28.23 -6.39 -0.64
C TRP A 173 -27.68 -7.78 -0.92
N LYS A 174 -26.37 -7.84 -1.18
CA LYS A 174 -25.62 -9.05 -1.53
C LYS A 174 -24.57 -9.32 -0.48
N TYR A 175 -24.74 -10.36 0.33
CA TYR A 175 -23.73 -10.86 1.25
C TYR A 175 -22.96 -12.03 0.61
N LYS A 176 -21.63 -12.07 0.75
CA LYS A 176 -20.82 -13.17 0.22
C LYS A 176 -19.99 -13.81 1.34
N LYS A 177 -20.22 -15.10 1.62
CA LYS A 177 -19.39 -15.91 2.54
C LYS A 177 -18.75 -17.04 1.74
N GLY A 178 -17.45 -16.91 1.46
CA GLY A 178 -16.77 -17.83 0.55
C GLY A 178 -17.34 -17.75 -0.87
N ASN A 179 -17.81 -18.87 -1.42
CA ASN A 179 -18.46 -18.91 -2.74
C ASN A 179 -19.99 -18.70 -2.68
N ARG A 180 -20.60 -18.64 -1.49
CA ARG A 180 -22.05 -18.47 -1.34
C ARG A 180 -22.43 -17.00 -1.37
N VAL A 181 -23.49 -16.68 -2.11
CA VAL A 181 -24.09 -15.36 -2.22
C VAL A 181 -25.48 -15.42 -1.61
N TYR A 182 -25.76 -14.51 -0.69
CA TYR A 182 -27.05 -14.38 -0.02
C TYR A 182 -27.67 -13.05 -0.44
N TRP A 183 -28.95 -13.09 -0.77
CA TRP A 183 -29.72 -11.92 -1.13
C TRP A 183 -30.83 -11.68 -0.11
N LEU A 184 -30.92 -10.46 0.41
CA LEU A 184 -31.92 -10.08 1.41
C LEU A 184 -33.36 -10.07 0.86
N ASP A 185 -33.52 -10.07 -0.46
CA ASP A 185 -34.80 -10.16 -1.16
C ASP A 185 -35.24 -11.60 -1.47
N ASN A 186 -34.44 -12.62 -1.14
CA ASN A 186 -34.80 -14.01 -1.42
C ASN A 186 -35.85 -14.50 -0.38
N PRO A 187 -37.11 -14.73 -0.79
CA PRO A 187 -38.16 -15.20 0.12
C PRO A 187 -37.90 -16.61 0.67
N ASN A 188 -36.98 -17.37 0.05
CA ASN A 188 -36.59 -18.72 0.48
C ASN A 188 -35.34 -18.73 1.38
N CYS A 189 -34.85 -17.57 1.83
CA CYS A 189 -33.70 -17.51 2.74
C CYS A 189 -34.14 -17.90 4.17
N GLN A 190 -34.02 -19.19 4.51
CA GLN A 190 -34.37 -19.73 5.83
C GLN A 190 -33.42 -19.26 6.95
N GLU A 191 -32.18 -18.89 6.62
CA GLU A 191 -31.20 -18.34 7.56
C GLU A 191 -30.72 -16.96 7.10
N TYR A 192 -31.00 -15.92 7.91
CA TYR A 192 -30.38 -14.61 7.74
C TYR A 192 -28.99 -14.64 8.39
N PRO A 193 -27.90 -14.42 7.64
CA PRO A 193 -26.59 -14.33 8.26
C PRO A 193 -26.58 -13.13 9.22
N LYS A 194 -26.01 -13.31 10.42
CA LYS A 194 -25.74 -12.18 11.32
C LYS A 194 -24.61 -11.34 10.72
N PHE A 195 -24.91 -10.12 10.32
CA PHE A 195 -23.92 -9.14 9.88
C PHE A 195 -24.39 -7.71 10.17
N THR A 196 -23.44 -6.77 10.12
CA THR A 196 -23.72 -5.35 10.33
C THR A 196 -23.70 -4.56 9.02
N LEU A 197 -24.67 -3.67 8.86
CA LEU A 197 -24.74 -2.73 7.74
C LEU A 197 -24.58 -1.29 8.22
N PRO A 198 -23.62 -0.52 7.69
CA PRO A 198 -23.52 0.91 8.00
C PRO A 198 -24.80 1.66 7.64
N ILE A 199 -25.26 2.52 8.55
CA ILE A 199 -26.35 3.47 8.31
C ILE A 199 -25.76 4.69 7.62
N LYS A 200 -25.99 4.84 6.31
CA LYS A 200 -25.31 5.87 5.50
C LYS A 200 -25.67 7.29 5.92
N GLU A 201 -26.93 7.49 6.33
CA GLU A 201 -27.49 8.75 6.77
C GLU A 201 -26.87 9.23 8.09
N ARG A 202 -26.24 8.31 8.82
CA ARG A 202 -25.62 8.51 10.13
C ARG A 202 -24.10 8.31 10.09
N GLU A 203 -23.48 8.36 8.91
CA GLU A 203 -22.01 8.34 8.79
C GLU A 203 -21.39 9.45 9.67
N ARG A 204 -20.20 9.19 10.24
CA ARG A 204 -19.43 10.09 11.13
C ARG A 204 -19.97 10.27 12.55
N GLU A 205 -21.17 9.79 12.90
CA GLU A 205 -21.70 10.00 14.25
C GLU A 205 -20.79 9.41 15.34
N ASP A 206 -20.38 8.15 15.20
CA ASP A 206 -19.54 7.47 16.18
C ASP A 206 -18.11 8.02 16.18
N TYR A 207 -17.59 8.38 15.01
CA TYR A 207 -16.32 9.10 14.89
C TYR A 207 -16.33 10.42 15.67
N ASN A 208 -17.40 11.22 15.55
CA ASN A 208 -17.52 12.50 16.24
C ASN A 208 -17.67 12.32 17.75
N LYS A 209 -18.43 11.30 18.19
CA LYS A 209 -18.55 10.95 19.62
C LYS A 209 -17.19 10.53 20.19
N TRP A 210 -16.49 9.62 19.51
CA TRP A 210 -15.16 9.17 19.90
C TRP A 210 -14.16 10.33 19.99
N LYS A 211 -14.10 11.17 18.95
CA LYS A 211 -13.25 12.37 18.95
C LYS A 211 -13.58 13.31 20.12
N LYS A 212 -14.86 13.50 20.41
CA LYS A 212 -15.33 14.38 21.48
C LYS A 212 -14.83 13.94 22.85
N ILE A 213 -14.66 12.64 23.10
CA ILE A 213 -14.09 12.12 24.36
C ILE A 213 -12.73 12.75 24.66
N PHE A 214 -11.84 12.85 23.66
CA PHE A 214 -10.51 13.44 23.84
C PHE A 214 -10.57 14.97 23.90
N ILE A 215 -11.40 15.61 23.08
CA ILE A 215 -11.58 17.08 23.13
C ILE A 215 -12.06 17.52 24.51
N ASP A 216 -13.03 16.81 25.09
CA ASP A 216 -13.58 17.10 26.42
C ASP A 216 -12.53 16.86 27.54
N LYS A 217 -11.41 16.19 27.23
CA LYS A 217 -10.25 16.01 28.12
C LYS A 217 -9.13 17.03 27.89
N GLY A 218 -9.35 18.03 27.03
CA GLY A 218 -8.40 19.11 26.79
C GLY A 218 -7.38 18.81 25.69
N TYR A 219 -7.74 18.00 24.69
CA TYR A 219 -6.92 17.82 23.50
C TYR A 219 -7.45 18.65 22.32
N ASN A 220 -6.53 19.33 21.65
CA ASN A 220 -6.74 19.81 20.29
C ASN A 220 -6.69 18.63 19.32
N TYR A 221 -7.36 18.77 18.17
CA TYR A 221 -7.45 17.70 17.19
C TYR A 221 -7.40 18.21 15.75
N ASP A 222 -6.54 17.62 14.93
CA ASP A 222 -6.54 17.78 13.48
C ASP A 222 -6.17 16.45 12.78
N TYR A 223 -6.47 16.34 11.49
CA TYR A 223 -6.17 15.15 10.70
C TYR A 223 -5.82 15.46 9.24
N ARG A 224 -5.07 14.57 8.61
CA ARG A 224 -4.85 14.59 7.15
C ARG A 224 -5.06 13.21 6.55
N ILE A 225 -5.47 13.20 5.28
CA ILE A 225 -5.39 12.01 4.43
C ILE A 225 -4.12 12.14 3.60
N LEU A 226 -3.15 11.29 3.88
CA LEU A 226 -1.82 11.37 3.28
C LEU A 226 -1.54 10.14 2.42
N ASN A 227 -0.80 10.34 1.33
CA ASN A 227 -0.34 9.28 0.45
C ASN A 227 1.16 9.09 0.62
N ALA A 228 1.59 7.89 1.02
CA ALA A 228 2.99 7.58 1.28
C ALA A 228 3.93 7.98 0.12
N ALA A 229 3.50 7.80 -1.14
CA ALA A 229 4.30 8.17 -2.31
C ALA A 229 4.63 9.67 -2.38
N ASP A 230 3.83 10.53 -1.77
CA ASP A 230 4.06 11.98 -1.71
C ASP A 230 5.24 12.33 -0.78
N PHE A 231 5.71 11.36 0.03
CA PHE A 231 6.83 11.49 0.98
C PHE A 231 8.03 10.61 0.60
N GLY A 232 8.09 10.14 -0.65
CA GLY A 232 9.23 9.40 -1.19
C GLY A 232 9.11 7.88 -1.10
N GLU A 233 7.97 7.36 -0.66
CA GLU A 233 7.75 5.92 -0.62
C GLU A 233 7.48 5.34 -2.01
N PHE A 234 7.83 4.07 -2.17
CA PHE A 234 7.66 3.33 -3.42
C PHE A 234 6.25 2.74 -3.56
N THR A 235 5.31 3.11 -2.68
CA THR A 235 3.92 2.64 -2.67
C THR A 235 2.90 3.77 -2.58
N ARG A 236 1.81 3.64 -3.34
CA ARG A 236 0.63 4.51 -3.28
C ARG A 236 -0.27 4.01 -2.17
N ARG A 237 0.10 4.31 -0.94
CA ARG A 237 -0.67 3.94 0.27
C ARG A 237 -1.30 5.20 0.86
N VAL A 238 -2.60 5.35 0.62
CA VAL A 238 -3.39 6.47 1.16
C VAL A 238 -3.99 6.08 2.51
N ARG A 239 -3.73 6.88 3.55
CA ARG A 239 -4.15 6.60 4.92
C ARG A 239 -4.61 7.87 5.63
N TYR A 240 -5.49 7.68 6.60
CA TYR A 240 -5.90 8.69 7.57
C TYR A 240 -4.86 8.76 8.68
N PHE A 241 -4.46 9.99 9.01
CA PHE A 241 -3.59 10.31 10.14
C PHE A 241 -4.27 11.37 10.99
N GLY A 242 -4.68 10.99 12.20
CA GLY A 242 -5.24 11.91 13.19
C GLY A 242 -4.22 12.21 14.28
N VAL A 243 -4.20 13.43 14.76
CA VAL A 243 -3.36 13.86 15.88
C VAL A 243 -4.24 14.54 16.91
N PHE A 244 -4.20 14.06 18.14
CA PHE A 244 -4.62 14.80 19.32
C PHE A 244 -3.38 15.32 20.04
N ALA A 245 -3.39 16.56 20.49
CA ALA A 245 -2.31 17.16 21.25
C ALA A 245 -2.90 17.90 22.46
N LEU A 246 -2.31 17.73 23.63
CA LEU A 246 -2.78 18.39 24.85
C LEU A 246 -2.72 19.92 24.65
N ASN A 247 -3.71 20.64 25.19
CA ASN A 247 -3.85 22.08 25.04
C ASN A 247 -2.50 22.82 25.16
N ASN A 248 -2.21 23.68 24.18
CA ASN A 248 -0.96 24.44 23.93
C ASN A 248 0.12 23.75 23.09
N LEU A 249 0.02 22.44 22.85
CA LEU A 249 0.96 21.75 21.97
C LEU A 249 0.59 21.89 20.49
N PRO A 250 1.57 22.12 19.59
CA PRO A 250 1.32 22.32 18.18
C PRO A 250 0.93 21.02 17.47
N ILE A 251 0.07 21.11 16.46
CA ILE A 251 -0.22 20.02 15.53
C ILE A 251 0.26 20.43 14.15
N GLU A 252 1.17 19.65 13.58
CA GLU A 252 1.68 19.87 12.23
C GLU A 252 1.74 18.57 11.43
N PHE A 253 1.46 18.67 10.13
CA PHE A 253 1.53 17.56 9.19
C PHE A 253 2.58 17.87 8.12
N PRO A 254 3.28 16.84 7.60
CA PRO A 254 4.37 17.05 6.67
C PRO A 254 3.88 17.60 5.33
N SER A 255 4.67 18.48 4.74
CA SER A 255 4.47 18.92 3.37
C SER A 255 4.95 17.83 2.38
N PRO A 256 4.23 17.59 1.27
CA PRO A 256 4.68 16.67 0.22
C PRO A 256 6.07 17.03 -0.30
N THR A 257 6.91 16.01 -0.48
CA THR A 257 8.23 16.14 -1.12
C THR A 257 8.22 15.61 -2.55
N HIS A 258 7.22 14.80 -2.91
CA HIS A 258 7.06 14.20 -4.22
C HIS A 258 5.64 14.41 -4.78
N ILE A 259 5.52 14.34 -6.10
CA ILE A 259 4.27 14.52 -6.84
C ILE A 259 4.16 13.51 -7.99
N ALA A 260 2.94 13.15 -8.37
CA ALA A 260 2.70 12.26 -9.50
C ALA A 260 3.26 12.89 -10.80
N LYS A 261 3.91 12.09 -11.66
CA LYS A 261 4.52 12.54 -12.92
C LYS A 261 3.56 13.39 -13.78
N GLU A 262 2.32 12.94 -13.91
CA GLU A 262 1.25 13.65 -14.62
C GLU A 262 0.92 15.04 -14.06
N LYS A 263 1.19 15.28 -12.77
CA LYS A 263 0.91 16.52 -12.04
C LYS A 263 2.16 17.36 -11.78
N HIS A 264 3.34 16.91 -12.18
CA HIS A 264 4.61 17.60 -11.89
C HIS A 264 4.66 19.04 -12.44
N HIS A 265 3.97 19.29 -13.55
CA HIS A 265 3.84 20.64 -14.12
C HIS A 265 3.15 21.64 -13.16
N LEU A 266 2.37 21.17 -12.18
CA LEU A 266 1.70 22.02 -11.19
C LEU A 266 2.66 22.48 -10.07
N ASN A 267 3.71 21.71 -9.77
CA ASN A 267 4.73 22.10 -8.80
C ASN A 267 6.08 21.44 -9.13
N PRO A 268 6.88 22.06 -10.02
CA PRO A 268 8.15 21.49 -10.49
C PRO A 268 9.26 21.42 -9.42
N LYS A 269 9.05 22.02 -8.25
CA LYS A 269 10.00 21.93 -7.12
C LYS A 269 9.92 20.56 -6.42
N LEU A 270 8.79 19.87 -6.53
CA LEU A 270 8.60 18.55 -5.93
C LEU A 270 9.19 17.47 -6.83
N LYS A 271 9.80 16.45 -6.23
CA LYS A 271 10.36 15.33 -6.99
C LYS A 271 9.24 14.51 -7.63
N ILE A 272 9.49 13.86 -8.75
CA ILE A 272 8.52 12.90 -9.30
C ILE A 272 8.47 11.68 -8.36
N HIS A 273 7.27 11.16 -8.11
CA HIS A 273 7.04 9.93 -7.36
C HIS A 273 7.99 8.80 -7.76
N ASN A 274 8.56 8.12 -6.76
CA ASN A 274 9.51 7.04 -6.97
C ASN A 274 8.88 5.83 -7.67
N ALA A 275 9.60 5.28 -8.64
CA ALA A 275 9.15 4.14 -9.42
C ALA A 275 9.43 2.83 -8.68
N VAL A 276 8.41 1.97 -8.54
CA VAL A 276 8.59 0.67 -7.86
C VAL A 276 9.61 -0.22 -8.56
N ARG A 277 9.85 -0.03 -9.87
CA ARG A 277 10.84 -0.79 -10.66
C ARG A 277 12.20 -0.90 -9.98
N ASP A 278 12.61 0.15 -9.26
CA ASP A 278 13.95 0.23 -8.64
C ASP A 278 14.04 -0.68 -7.40
N LYS A 279 12.93 -1.27 -6.96
CA LYS A 279 12.80 -2.23 -5.85
C LYS A 279 12.41 -3.63 -6.30
N LEU A 280 12.34 -3.88 -7.61
CA LEU A 280 11.97 -5.18 -8.18
C LEU A 280 13.19 -5.92 -8.71
N ASN A 281 13.24 -7.23 -8.49
CA ASN A 281 14.14 -8.14 -9.17
C ASN A 281 13.65 -8.39 -10.60
N LEU A 282 14.07 -7.55 -11.55
CA LEU A 282 13.66 -7.67 -12.95
C LEU A 282 14.35 -8.80 -13.71
N ALA A 283 15.41 -9.41 -13.15
CA ALA A 283 16.10 -10.55 -13.74
C ALA A 283 15.30 -11.85 -13.61
N ASP A 284 14.49 -11.99 -12.56
CA ASP A 284 13.55 -13.10 -12.43
C ASP A 284 12.21 -12.76 -13.08
N HIS A 285 11.93 -13.39 -14.22
CA HIS A 285 10.68 -13.19 -14.95
C HIS A 285 9.53 -14.08 -14.46
N GLY A 286 9.80 -15.11 -13.65
CA GLY A 286 8.83 -16.10 -13.22
C GLY A 286 8.51 -17.18 -14.27
N ASN A 287 7.33 -17.76 -14.15
CA ASN A 287 6.88 -18.87 -15.01
C ASN A 287 5.96 -18.37 -16.13
N SER A 288 5.97 -19.06 -17.27
CA SER A 288 5.02 -18.79 -18.35
C SER A 288 3.58 -18.84 -17.84
N ILE A 289 2.77 -17.88 -18.29
CA ILE A 289 1.33 -17.79 -17.99
C ILE A 289 0.54 -19.00 -18.50
N PHE A 290 1.09 -19.75 -19.47
CA PHE A 290 0.51 -20.99 -19.99
C PHE A 290 0.94 -22.23 -19.22
N GLY A 291 1.94 -22.10 -18.34
CA GLY A 291 2.44 -23.18 -17.48
C GLY A 291 1.63 -23.36 -16.20
N LEU A 292 2.29 -23.96 -15.20
CA LEU A 292 1.74 -24.20 -13.86
C LEU A 292 2.14 -23.06 -12.91
N ASN A 293 1.21 -22.71 -12.03
CA ASN A 293 1.48 -21.81 -10.91
C ASN A 293 2.30 -22.53 -9.82
N LYS A 294 2.68 -21.78 -8.77
CA LYS A 294 3.44 -22.29 -7.62
C LYS A 294 2.85 -23.51 -6.89
N ASN A 295 1.56 -23.80 -7.09
CA ASN A 295 0.86 -24.94 -6.50
C ASN A 295 0.69 -26.10 -7.50
N GLY A 296 1.40 -26.09 -8.63
CA GLY A 296 1.28 -27.12 -9.67
C GLY A 296 -0.03 -27.07 -10.46
N LYS A 297 -0.78 -25.96 -10.41
CA LYS A 297 -2.07 -25.82 -11.10
C LYS A 297 -1.99 -24.83 -12.24
N LYS A 298 -2.71 -25.08 -13.33
CA LYS A 298 -2.89 -24.11 -14.42
C LYS A 298 -3.48 -22.80 -13.90
N TYR A 299 -3.08 -21.67 -14.48
CA TYR A 299 -3.64 -20.36 -14.13
C TYR A 299 -5.13 -20.26 -14.48
N THR A 300 -5.90 -19.61 -13.61
CA THR A 300 -7.36 -19.43 -13.77
C THR A 300 -7.68 -18.46 -14.92
N SER A 301 -8.84 -18.61 -15.57
CA SER A 301 -9.30 -17.71 -16.64
C SER A 301 -9.30 -16.24 -16.22
N ASN A 302 -9.62 -15.94 -14.95
CA ASN A 302 -9.57 -14.59 -14.41
C ASN A 302 -8.14 -14.02 -14.34
N THR A 303 -7.13 -14.86 -14.14
CA THR A 303 -5.72 -14.44 -14.22
C THR A 303 -5.35 -14.16 -15.67
N ILE A 304 -5.72 -15.04 -16.60
CA ILE A 304 -5.46 -14.88 -18.03
C ILE A 304 -6.09 -13.60 -18.58
N TRP A 305 -7.35 -13.30 -18.24
CA TRP A 305 -8.01 -12.05 -18.65
C TRP A 305 -7.34 -10.80 -18.09
N ARG A 306 -6.81 -10.85 -16.85
CA ARG A 306 -6.03 -9.74 -16.28
C ARG A 306 -4.72 -9.55 -17.01
N THR A 307 -4.02 -10.64 -17.31
CA THR A 307 -2.80 -10.60 -18.12
C THR A 307 -3.09 -9.98 -19.48
N LEU A 308 -4.11 -10.46 -20.21
CA LEU A 308 -4.51 -9.87 -21.50
C LEU A 308 -4.83 -8.37 -21.37
N GLY A 309 -5.60 -7.97 -20.35
CA GLY A 309 -5.93 -6.57 -20.11
C GLY A 309 -4.69 -5.71 -19.84
N GLY A 310 -3.70 -6.25 -19.13
CA GLY A 310 -2.41 -5.60 -18.88
C GLY A 310 -1.58 -5.45 -20.15
N VAL A 311 -1.40 -6.53 -20.91
CA VAL A 311 -0.64 -6.50 -22.17
C VAL A 311 -1.29 -5.51 -23.16
N LYS A 312 -2.62 -5.56 -23.33
CA LYS A 312 -3.38 -4.59 -24.14
C LYS A 312 -3.14 -3.15 -23.71
N LYS A 313 -3.00 -2.91 -22.40
CA LYS A 313 -2.79 -1.58 -21.84
C LYS A 313 -1.37 -1.06 -22.05
N PHE A 314 -0.36 -1.90 -21.85
CA PHE A 314 1.04 -1.46 -21.80
C PHE A 314 1.79 -1.60 -23.12
N ILE A 315 1.43 -2.59 -23.95
CA ILE A 315 1.97 -2.72 -25.31
C ILE A 315 1.11 -1.94 -26.31
N GLY A 316 -0.22 -1.94 -26.10
CA GLY A 316 -1.17 -1.20 -26.94
C GLY A 316 -1.42 -1.84 -28.31
N GLU A 317 -2.59 -1.57 -28.87
CA GLU A 317 -2.83 -1.58 -30.31
C GLU A 317 -2.58 -0.14 -30.80
N LYS A 318 -1.37 0.17 -31.28
CA LYS A 318 -1.07 1.48 -31.87
C LYS A 318 -1.03 1.35 -33.38
N HIS A 319 -2.17 1.63 -34.00
CA HIS A 319 -2.37 1.64 -35.44
C HIS A 319 -2.30 3.08 -35.97
N PHE A 320 -1.60 3.29 -37.08
CA PHE A 320 -1.71 4.53 -37.85
C PHE A 320 -1.56 4.25 -39.34
N ILE A 321 -2.13 5.11 -40.16
CA ILE A 321 -2.02 5.07 -41.62
C ILE A 321 -1.01 6.15 -42.01
N SER A 322 -0.10 5.87 -42.93
CA SER A 322 0.80 6.90 -43.46
C SER A 322 0.73 7.01 -44.98
N SER A 323 0.98 8.21 -45.52
CA SER A 323 1.02 8.46 -46.96
C SER A 323 2.46 8.63 -47.46
N TYR A 324 2.84 7.93 -48.53
CA TYR A 324 4.24 7.89 -49.03
C TYR A 324 4.72 9.16 -49.75
N TYR A 325 3.82 10.02 -50.23
CA TYR A 325 4.18 11.24 -50.94
C TYR A 325 3.58 12.46 -50.23
N GLY A 326 4.43 13.41 -49.82
CA GLY A 326 4.02 14.68 -49.20
C GLY A 326 4.37 14.85 -47.72
N ALA A 327 5.18 13.97 -47.13
CA ALA A 327 5.65 14.17 -45.76
C ALA A 327 6.60 15.37 -45.66
N SER A 328 6.06 16.55 -45.35
CA SER A 328 6.87 17.68 -44.92
C SER A 328 7.59 17.31 -43.63
N LYS A 329 8.76 17.91 -43.38
CA LYS A 329 9.62 17.67 -42.20
C LYS A 329 8.93 17.86 -40.83
N ASN A 330 7.64 18.21 -40.81
CA ASN A 330 6.82 18.50 -39.65
C ASN A 330 5.71 17.45 -39.36
N GLY A 331 5.75 16.27 -40.00
CA GLY A 331 4.82 15.16 -39.65
C GLY A 331 3.43 15.21 -40.28
N GLN A 332 3.22 16.02 -41.33
CA GLN A 332 2.02 15.92 -42.17
C GLN A 332 2.09 14.63 -43.00
N GLY A 333 1.13 13.72 -42.83
CA GLY A 333 1.10 12.44 -43.57
C GLY A 333 0.92 11.19 -42.70
N VAL A 334 0.71 11.35 -41.38
CA VAL A 334 0.34 10.27 -40.45
C VAL A 334 -1.09 10.49 -39.98
N TYR A 335 -1.93 9.48 -40.13
CA TYR A 335 -3.37 9.52 -39.88
C TYR A 335 -3.76 8.49 -38.82
N LYS A 336 -4.69 8.87 -37.93
CA LYS A 336 -5.34 7.89 -37.04
C LYS A 336 -6.25 6.98 -37.86
N ILE A 337 -6.54 5.78 -37.37
CA ILE A 337 -7.42 4.83 -38.08
C ILE A 337 -8.90 5.24 -38.05
N ASP A 338 -9.28 6.12 -37.13
CA ASP A 338 -10.66 6.56 -36.86
C ASP A 338 -11.02 7.90 -37.50
N GLN A 339 -10.10 8.52 -38.26
CA GLN A 339 -10.39 9.74 -39.01
C GLN A 339 -10.56 9.45 -40.51
N PRO A 340 -11.44 10.19 -41.21
CA PRO A 340 -11.63 10.03 -42.65
C PRO A 340 -10.32 10.24 -43.42
N LEU A 341 -10.09 9.39 -44.43
CA LEU A 341 -8.94 9.50 -45.31
C LEU A 341 -9.10 10.66 -46.29
N ASN A 342 -7.98 11.26 -46.69
CA ASN A 342 -7.95 12.22 -47.79
C ASN A 342 -8.25 11.53 -49.13
N THR A 343 -8.57 12.35 -50.14
CA THR A 343 -8.95 11.91 -51.50
C THR A 343 -8.06 10.79 -52.04
N ILE A 344 -8.69 9.65 -52.33
CA ILE A 344 -8.03 8.46 -52.89
C ILE A 344 -7.84 8.69 -54.40
N THR A 345 -6.59 8.65 -54.86
CA THR A 345 -6.26 8.80 -56.28
C THR A 345 -6.02 7.44 -56.95
N CYS A 346 -6.03 7.35 -58.29
CA CYS A 346 -5.82 6.13 -59.06
C CYS A 346 -4.41 5.48 -58.97
N LYS A 347 -3.57 5.89 -58.00
CA LYS A 347 -2.29 5.25 -57.65
C LYS A 347 -2.32 4.97 -56.14
N ASP A 348 -1.87 3.78 -55.73
CA ASP A 348 -1.74 3.41 -54.32
C ASP A 348 -0.82 4.37 -53.58
N ARG A 349 -1.31 4.95 -52.47
CA ARG A 349 -0.60 6.00 -51.70
C ARG A 349 -0.64 5.85 -50.19
N PHE A 350 -1.48 4.98 -49.65
CA PHE A 350 -1.66 4.78 -48.21
C PHE A 350 -1.08 3.43 -47.79
N ALA A 351 -0.25 3.44 -46.74
CA ALA A 351 0.14 2.22 -46.04
C ALA A 351 -0.47 2.17 -44.65
N TYR A 352 -1.01 1.00 -44.33
CA TYR A 352 -1.37 0.63 -42.98
C TYR A 352 -0.10 0.22 -42.22
N HIS A 353 0.20 0.92 -41.14
CA HIS A 353 1.35 0.59 -40.29
C HIS A 353 0.88 0.03 -38.95
N TYR A 354 1.45 -1.13 -38.62
CA TYR A 354 1.47 -1.70 -37.29
C TYR A 354 2.83 -1.37 -36.68
N VAL A 355 2.86 -0.53 -35.64
CA VAL A 355 4.12 -0.18 -34.96
C VAL A 355 4.21 -0.88 -33.62
N GLN A 356 5.06 -1.91 -33.60
CA GLN A 356 5.85 -2.24 -32.43
C GLN A 356 7.03 -1.25 -32.45
N TYR A 357 7.27 -0.52 -31.36
CA TYR A 357 8.30 0.54 -31.36
C TYR A 357 9.68 -0.02 -31.73
N ALA A 358 10.13 0.28 -32.96
CA ALA A 358 11.51 0.41 -33.39
C ALA A 358 11.48 1.24 -34.69
N TYR A 359 12.01 2.46 -34.68
CA TYR A 359 12.07 3.29 -35.88
C TYR A 359 13.15 2.75 -36.83
N GLY A 360 12.74 2.03 -37.87
CA GLY A 360 13.60 1.44 -38.91
C GLY A 360 13.36 -0.06 -39.08
N LYS A 361 13.89 -0.67 -40.16
CA LYS A 361 13.83 -2.14 -40.33
C LYS A 361 14.45 -2.79 -39.08
N PRO A 362 13.70 -3.57 -38.29
CA PRO A 362 14.22 -4.15 -37.06
C PRO A 362 15.25 -5.20 -37.41
N VAL A 363 16.47 -5.02 -36.90
CA VAL A 363 17.49 -6.07 -36.83
C VAL A 363 17.53 -6.50 -35.37
N TYR A 364 17.17 -7.75 -35.10
CA TYR A 364 17.21 -8.32 -33.77
C TYR A 364 18.65 -8.78 -33.49
N SER A 365 19.20 -8.41 -32.34
CA SER A 365 20.48 -8.91 -31.84
C SER A 365 20.28 -9.52 -30.45
N SER A 366 21.03 -10.59 -30.15
CA SER A 366 21.03 -11.20 -28.82
C SER A 366 21.58 -10.23 -27.77
N THR A 367 21.19 -10.38 -26.50
CA THR A 367 21.87 -9.70 -25.37
C THR A 367 23.27 -10.24 -25.12
N GLU A 368 23.58 -11.41 -25.69
CA GLU A 368 24.89 -12.08 -25.61
C GLU A 368 25.83 -11.70 -26.77
N GLU A 369 25.36 -10.86 -27.71
CA GLU A 369 26.16 -10.37 -28.83
C GLU A 369 26.51 -8.89 -28.64
N PRO A 370 27.64 -8.41 -29.20
CA PRO A 370 28.02 -7.00 -29.11
C PRO A 370 26.93 -6.08 -29.67
N LEU A 371 26.62 -5.01 -28.93
CA LEU A 371 25.66 -4.01 -29.38
C LEU A 371 26.11 -3.38 -30.71
N GLN A 372 25.14 -3.19 -31.62
CA GLN A 372 25.39 -2.41 -32.83
C GLN A 372 25.69 -0.94 -32.49
N THR A 373 26.32 -0.24 -33.44
CA THR A 373 26.76 1.16 -33.32
C THR A 373 25.70 2.06 -32.67
N ILE A 374 26.07 2.65 -31.52
CA ILE A 374 25.22 3.57 -30.77
C ILE A 374 25.17 4.90 -31.52
N THR A 375 23.98 5.29 -32.00
CA THR A 375 23.79 6.59 -32.66
C THR A 375 23.41 7.68 -31.65
N THR A 376 23.64 8.95 -31.99
CA THR A 376 23.27 10.13 -31.19
C THR A 376 21.77 10.24 -30.91
N VAL A 377 20.93 9.54 -31.69
CA VAL A 377 19.50 9.33 -31.42
C VAL A 377 19.32 7.92 -30.86
N PRO A 378 18.64 7.69 -29.72
CA PRO A 378 18.44 6.36 -29.16
C PRO A 378 17.58 5.50 -30.11
N LYS A 379 18.16 4.43 -30.66
CA LYS A 379 17.49 3.50 -31.60
C LYS A 379 17.35 2.07 -31.07
N GLN A 380 17.88 1.79 -29.89
CA GLN A 380 17.87 0.47 -29.27
C GLN A 380 17.00 0.52 -28.02
N GLU A 381 15.99 -0.34 -27.94
CA GLU A 381 15.16 -0.52 -26.73
C GLU A 381 14.91 -2.01 -26.52
N LEU A 382 15.06 -2.47 -25.27
CA LEU A 382 14.66 -3.81 -24.90
C LEU A 382 13.13 -3.90 -25.04
N VAL A 383 12.63 -4.67 -26.01
CA VAL A 383 11.18 -4.86 -26.21
C VAL A 383 10.66 -5.86 -25.16
N SER A 384 10.85 -5.54 -23.88
CA SER A 384 10.18 -6.21 -22.77
C SER A 384 9.32 -5.19 -22.05
N THR A 385 8.05 -5.54 -21.84
CA THR A 385 7.13 -4.67 -21.11
C THR A 385 6.77 -5.36 -19.81
N SER A 386 7.10 -4.70 -18.69
CA SER A 386 6.82 -5.18 -17.35
C SER A 386 5.73 -4.35 -16.67
N TRP A 387 4.80 -5.01 -15.99
CA TRP A 387 3.77 -4.33 -15.21
C TRP A 387 3.39 -5.11 -13.96
N LEU A 388 2.86 -4.39 -12.96
CA LEU A 388 2.29 -4.99 -11.75
C LEU A 388 0.79 -5.15 -11.89
N PHE A 389 0.22 -6.22 -11.36
CA PHE A 389 -1.22 -6.33 -11.18
C PHE A 389 -1.53 -7.18 -9.94
N ASP A 390 -2.63 -6.86 -9.27
CA ASP A 390 -3.19 -7.70 -8.22
C ASP A 390 -4.47 -8.39 -8.71
N THR A 391 -5.01 -9.28 -7.88
CA THR A 391 -6.29 -9.94 -8.17
C THR A 391 -7.50 -9.14 -7.66
N GLN A 392 -7.31 -7.87 -7.25
CA GLN A 392 -8.41 -7.03 -6.79
C GLN A 392 -9.20 -6.45 -7.96
N PHE A 393 -10.54 -6.47 -7.87
CA PHE A 393 -11.44 -5.80 -8.83
C PHE A 393 -11.16 -6.12 -10.31
N LYS A 394 -11.61 -5.26 -11.24
CA LYS A 394 -11.26 -5.26 -12.67
C LYS A 394 -9.88 -4.59 -12.93
N ASN A 395 -8.90 -4.80 -12.04
CA ASN A 395 -7.59 -4.14 -12.14
C ASN A 395 -6.85 -4.60 -13.41
N LYS A 396 -6.58 -3.65 -14.31
CA LYS A 396 -5.85 -3.85 -15.58
C LYS A 396 -4.32 -3.70 -15.43
N GLY A 397 -3.83 -3.61 -14.20
CA GLY A 397 -2.41 -3.45 -13.86
C GLY A 397 -1.91 -2.00 -13.85
N SER A 398 -0.77 -1.79 -13.20
CA SER A 398 -0.04 -0.53 -13.03
C SER A 398 1.38 -0.65 -13.58
N SER A 399 1.88 0.42 -14.20
CA SER A 399 3.26 0.48 -14.70
C SER A 399 4.26 0.40 -13.54
N ILE A 400 5.37 -0.31 -13.75
CA ILE A 400 6.50 -0.35 -12.81
C ILE A 400 7.22 1.00 -12.68
N HIS A 401 6.99 1.94 -13.61
CA HIS A 401 7.52 3.31 -13.55
C HIS A 401 6.68 4.25 -12.66
N LYS A 402 5.66 3.71 -12.00
CA LYS A 402 4.85 4.39 -10.98
C LYS A 402 5.09 3.70 -9.63
N PRO A 403 4.79 4.34 -8.49
CA PRO A 403 4.83 3.63 -7.24
C PRO A 403 3.85 2.46 -7.22
N CYS A 404 4.22 1.44 -6.46
CA CYS A 404 3.49 0.21 -6.22
C CYS A 404 2.04 0.51 -5.79
N PRO A 405 1.03 -0.27 -6.21
CA PRO A 405 -0.28 -0.22 -5.59
C PRO A 405 -0.19 -0.49 -4.06
N THR A 406 -1.23 -0.09 -3.32
CA THR A 406 -1.29 -0.35 -1.87
C THR A 406 -1.09 -1.84 -1.59
N ILE A 407 -0.05 -2.17 -0.82
CA ILE A 407 0.22 -3.54 -0.36
C ILE A 407 -0.75 -3.86 0.78
N ILE A 408 -1.55 -4.91 0.61
CA ILE A 408 -2.53 -5.38 1.60
C ILE A 408 -2.05 -6.65 2.28
N ALA A 409 -2.52 -6.94 3.50
CA ALA A 409 -2.08 -8.10 4.25
C ALA A 409 -2.53 -9.46 3.68
N ARG A 410 -3.67 -9.53 2.98
CA ARG A 410 -4.17 -10.76 2.35
C ARG A 410 -3.44 -11.10 1.04
N GLN A 411 -2.11 -11.08 1.04
CA GLN A 411 -1.29 -11.51 -0.12
C GLN A 411 -1.47 -13.00 -0.43
N ASP A 412 -1.96 -13.80 0.51
CA ASP A 412 -2.33 -15.21 0.30
C ASP A 412 -3.49 -15.36 -0.69
N LYS A 413 -4.49 -14.48 -0.60
CA LYS A 413 -5.68 -14.48 -1.48
C LYS A 413 -5.55 -13.51 -2.65
N LYS A 414 -4.85 -12.39 -2.42
CA LYS A 414 -4.73 -11.26 -3.34
C LYS A 414 -3.26 -10.85 -3.53
N PRO A 415 -2.41 -11.76 -4.02
CA PRO A 415 -1.00 -11.47 -4.25
C PRO A 415 -0.82 -10.43 -5.35
N LEU A 416 0.22 -9.60 -5.18
CA LEU A 416 0.71 -8.72 -6.23
C LEU A 416 1.67 -9.50 -7.15
N TYR A 417 1.41 -9.45 -8.45
CA TYR A 417 2.20 -10.12 -9.49
C TYR A 417 2.99 -9.12 -10.31
N LEU A 418 4.22 -9.50 -10.66
CA LEU A 418 4.98 -8.92 -11.75
C LEU A 418 4.74 -9.78 -13.01
N ALA A 419 4.35 -9.13 -14.10
CA ALA A 419 4.27 -9.73 -15.42
C ALA A 419 5.30 -9.12 -16.35
N ASN A 420 5.86 -9.95 -17.21
CA ASN A 420 6.85 -9.59 -18.22
C ASN A 420 6.41 -10.18 -19.56
N ALA A 421 6.14 -9.33 -20.55
CA ALA A 421 5.96 -9.76 -21.93
C ALA A 421 7.32 -9.81 -22.62
N LEU A 422 7.66 -10.96 -23.18
CA LEU A 422 8.91 -11.23 -23.90
C LEU A 422 8.62 -11.22 -25.41
N SER A 423 9.46 -10.54 -26.18
CA SER A 423 9.32 -10.42 -27.65
C SER A 423 10.52 -10.98 -28.43
N VAL A 424 11.56 -11.45 -27.73
CA VAL A 424 12.77 -12.00 -28.34
C VAL A 424 12.77 -13.52 -28.16
N GLY A 425 12.92 -14.24 -29.28
CA GLY A 425 12.95 -15.70 -29.35
C GLY A 425 12.00 -16.26 -30.42
N THR A 426 12.23 -17.52 -30.83
CA THR A 426 11.29 -18.30 -31.65
C THR A 426 10.25 -18.96 -30.75
N ILE A 427 8.96 -18.67 -30.94
CA ILE A 427 7.90 -19.52 -30.40
C ILE A 427 6.95 -19.98 -31.50
N ASP A 428 6.74 -21.28 -31.50
CA ASP A 428 5.64 -21.96 -32.16
C ASP A 428 4.34 -21.74 -31.36
N HIS A 429 3.49 -20.83 -31.86
CA HIS A 429 2.10 -20.69 -31.42
C HIS A 429 1.15 -21.49 -32.34
N SER A 430 1.62 -22.59 -32.95
CA SER A 430 0.85 -23.41 -33.90
C SER A 430 -0.46 -23.88 -33.27
N LEU A 431 -1.53 -23.23 -33.75
CA LEU A 431 -2.94 -23.52 -33.54
C LEU A 431 -3.42 -23.50 -32.06
N PRO A 432 -4.67 -23.08 -31.81
CA PRO A 432 -5.24 -23.23 -30.48
C PRO A 432 -5.22 -24.71 -30.10
N ILE A 433 -4.60 -25.03 -28.95
CA ILE A 433 -4.77 -26.34 -28.32
C ILE A 433 -6.29 -26.56 -28.21
N VAL A 434 -6.79 -27.67 -28.74
CA VAL A 434 -8.22 -27.95 -28.93
C VAL A 434 -9.05 -27.74 -27.65
N ASP A 435 -8.42 -27.84 -26.48
CA ASP A 435 -9.02 -27.70 -25.14
C ASP A 435 -8.74 -26.36 -24.40
N ASP A 436 -8.24 -25.32 -25.07
CA ASP A 436 -7.97 -24.04 -24.39
C ASP A 436 -9.26 -23.24 -24.11
N CYS A 437 -9.41 -22.76 -22.87
CA CYS A 437 -10.52 -21.88 -22.51
C CYS A 437 -10.49 -20.56 -23.30
N GLU A 438 -11.65 -19.91 -23.44
CA GLU A 438 -11.82 -18.64 -24.18
C GLU A 438 -10.74 -17.60 -23.84
N ALA A 439 -10.43 -17.45 -22.56
CA ALA A 439 -9.43 -16.49 -22.08
C ALA A 439 -8.03 -16.77 -22.66
N ARG A 440 -7.62 -18.05 -22.76
CA ARG A 440 -6.31 -18.41 -23.30
C ARG A 440 -6.26 -18.25 -24.81
N ARG A 441 -7.33 -18.61 -25.51
CA ARG A 441 -7.46 -18.37 -26.95
C ARG A 441 -7.30 -16.88 -27.27
N ALA A 442 -8.02 -16.01 -26.55
CA ALA A 442 -7.92 -14.56 -26.70
C ALA A 442 -6.51 -14.03 -26.38
N LEU A 443 -5.83 -14.59 -25.37
CA LEU A 443 -4.46 -14.20 -25.05
C LEU A 443 -3.45 -14.62 -26.13
N ARG A 444 -3.52 -15.87 -26.62
CA ARG A 444 -2.65 -16.37 -27.69
C ARG A 444 -2.85 -15.58 -28.98
N GLU A 445 -4.10 -15.27 -29.34
CA GLU A 445 -4.40 -14.47 -30.52
C GLU A 445 -3.79 -13.06 -30.41
N PHE A 446 -3.92 -12.41 -29.26
CA PHE A 446 -3.27 -11.13 -29.01
C PHE A 446 -1.75 -11.23 -29.08
N MET A 447 -1.17 -12.25 -28.44
CA MET A 447 0.29 -12.47 -28.47
C MET A 447 0.81 -12.67 -29.90
N ARG A 448 0.12 -13.47 -30.72
CA ARG A 448 0.43 -13.69 -32.13
C ARG A 448 0.36 -12.39 -32.94
N LYS A 449 -0.72 -11.61 -32.76
CA LYS A 449 -0.89 -10.31 -33.44
C LYS A 449 0.21 -9.31 -33.06
N HIS A 450 0.80 -9.44 -31.87
CA HIS A 450 1.78 -8.50 -31.33
C HIS A 450 3.21 -9.01 -31.23
N GLY A 451 3.54 -10.15 -31.87
CA GLY A 451 4.90 -10.72 -31.83
C GLY A 451 5.38 -11.03 -30.40
N ILE A 452 4.46 -11.33 -29.49
CA ILE A 452 4.80 -11.68 -28.10
C ILE A 452 5.06 -13.18 -28.06
N VAL A 453 6.28 -13.49 -27.65
CA VAL A 453 6.83 -14.84 -27.54
C VAL A 453 6.17 -15.50 -26.34
N ASP A 454 6.43 -14.99 -25.13
CA ASP A 454 5.87 -15.52 -23.89
C ASP A 454 5.48 -14.38 -22.95
N ILE A 455 4.59 -14.67 -22.01
CA ILE A 455 4.33 -13.79 -20.88
C ILE A 455 4.62 -14.55 -19.61
N LYS A 456 5.68 -14.15 -18.92
CA LYS A 456 6.07 -14.75 -17.65
C LYS A 456 5.54 -13.93 -16.48
N ILE A 457 5.04 -14.62 -15.46
CA ILE A 457 4.52 -13.99 -14.26
C ILE A 457 5.07 -14.63 -12.99
N ARG A 458 5.31 -13.81 -11.97
CA ARG A 458 5.59 -14.26 -10.60
C ARG A 458 4.95 -13.36 -9.56
N GLN A 459 4.75 -13.89 -8.36
CA GLN A 459 4.39 -13.05 -7.22
C GLN A 459 5.60 -12.21 -6.83
N LEU A 460 5.36 -11.01 -6.30
CA LEU A 460 6.45 -10.27 -5.65
C LEU A 460 6.95 -11.02 -4.42
N TYR A 461 8.26 -10.97 -4.23
CA TYR A 461 8.96 -11.50 -3.07
C TYR A 461 8.75 -10.61 -1.84
N ASP A 462 9.00 -11.18 -0.68
CA ASP A 462 8.78 -10.49 0.60
C ASP A 462 9.67 -9.25 0.72
N TYR A 463 10.95 -9.37 0.30
CA TYR A 463 11.89 -8.26 0.30
C TYR A 463 11.50 -7.15 -0.69
N GLU A 464 10.92 -7.50 -1.85
CA GLU A 464 10.43 -6.49 -2.81
C GLU A 464 9.23 -5.73 -2.24
N LEU A 465 8.33 -6.44 -1.54
CA LEU A 465 7.19 -5.82 -0.86
C LEU A 465 7.63 -4.95 0.31
N ALA A 466 8.58 -5.43 1.14
CA ALA A 466 9.14 -4.67 2.26
C ALA A 466 9.82 -3.39 1.78
N ALA A 467 10.68 -3.51 0.75
CA ALA A 467 11.37 -2.37 0.15
C ALA A 467 10.40 -1.39 -0.52
N ALA A 468 9.32 -1.88 -1.16
CA ALA A 468 8.29 -1.03 -1.75
C ALA A 468 7.46 -0.28 -0.68
N GLN A 469 7.33 -0.85 0.52
CA GLN A 469 6.62 -0.29 1.67
C GLN A 469 7.49 0.68 2.49
N GLY A 470 8.81 0.71 2.25
CA GLY A 470 9.76 1.62 2.88
C GLY A 470 10.63 1.02 3.98
N PHE A 471 10.59 -0.30 4.17
CA PHE A 471 11.50 -0.97 5.10
C PHE A 471 12.94 -0.98 4.55
N PRO A 472 13.95 -0.84 5.42
CA PRO A 472 15.33 -0.87 5.00
C PRO A 472 15.74 -2.28 4.55
N SER A 473 16.84 -2.38 3.78
CA SER A 473 17.27 -3.65 3.18
C SER A 473 17.77 -4.68 4.19
N ASP A 474 18.22 -4.22 5.36
CA ASP A 474 18.67 -5.02 6.50
C ASP A 474 17.52 -5.39 7.47
N TYR A 475 16.28 -4.99 7.17
CA TYR A 475 15.14 -5.34 8.00
C TYR A 475 14.91 -6.86 8.04
N ILE A 476 14.84 -7.43 9.24
CA ILE A 476 14.72 -8.87 9.45
C ILE A 476 13.25 -9.29 9.22
N LEU A 477 13.01 -10.02 8.13
CA LEU A 477 11.69 -10.54 7.77
C LEU A 477 11.32 -11.83 8.51
N ASP A 478 10.02 -12.13 8.62
CA ASP A 478 9.56 -13.41 9.19
C ASP A 478 9.97 -14.58 8.30
N LYS A 479 10.42 -15.68 8.91
CA LYS A 479 10.83 -16.91 8.21
C LYS A 479 9.75 -17.49 7.29
N SER A 480 8.48 -17.30 7.64
CA SER A 480 7.33 -17.69 6.82
C SER A 480 6.96 -16.56 5.87
N SER A 481 7.12 -16.82 4.57
CA SER A 481 6.77 -15.83 3.55
C SER A 481 5.32 -15.35 3.63
N THR A 482 4.38 -16.26 3.92
CA THR A 482 2.97 -15.89 4.09
C THR A 482 2.76 -14.91 5.25
N ARG A 483 3.43 -15.11 6.39
CA ARG A 483 3.33 -14.18 7.53
C ARG A 483 4.07 -12.87 7.25
N SER A 484 5.27 -12.94 6.69
CA SER A 484 6.05 -11.76 6.30
C SER A 484 5.22 -10.82 5.43
N LYS A 485 4.60 -11.35 4.36
CA LYS A 485 3.69 -10.59 3.49
C LYS A 485 2.47 -10.01 4.21
N LYS A 486 1.88 -10.76 5.16
CA LYS A 486 0.76 -10.28 5.99
C LYS A 486 1.19 -9.10 6.84
N PHE A 487 2.33 -9.22 7.51
CA PHE A 487 2.89 -8.19 8.38
C PHE A 487 3.22 -6.91 7.61
N ILE A 488 3.94 -7.01 6.49
CA ILE A 488 4.25 -5.86 5.61
C ILE A 488 2.98 -5.12 5.17
N GLY A 489 1.93 -5.85 4.78
CA GLY A 489 0.68 -5.24 4.32
C GLY A 489 -0.12 -4.53 5.43
N ASN A 490 -0.01 -5.01 6.66
CA ASN A 490 -0.63 -4.41 7.85
C ASN A 490 0.14 -3.19 8.36
N SER A 491 1.44 -3.12 8.14
CA SER A 491 2.27 -2.04 8.67
C SER A 491 1.93 -0.66 8.10
N VAL A 492 2.19 0.34 8.94
CA VAL A 492 2.43 1.72 8.49
C VAL A 492 3.74 1.74 7.71
N SER A 493 3.80 2.57 6.67
CA SER A 493 5.02 2.75 5.88
C SER A 493 6.04 3.58 6.68
N PRO A 494 7.28 3.09 6.88
CA PRO A 494 8.25 3.76 7.75
C PRO A 494 8.57 5.21 7.36
N GLY A 495 8.74 5.51 6.07
CA GLY A 495 9.00 6.87 5.60
C GLY A 495 7.82 7.82 5.81
N GLN A 496 6.58 7.33 5.70
CA GLN A 496 5.40 8.12 6.06
C GLN A 496 5.33 8.37 7.57
N ALA A 497 5.59 7.35 8.40
CA ALA A 497 5.63 7.49 9.85
C ALA A 497 6.71 8.50 10.28
N LYS A 498 7.90 8.41 9.70
CA LYS A 498 8.99 9.38 9.87
C LYS A 498 8.56 10.80 9.49
N ALA A 499 7.98 10.98 8.31
CA ALA A 499 7.57 12.31 7.85
C ALA A 499 6.55 12.95 8.80
N ASN A 500 5.57 12.16 9.28
CA ASN A 500 4.56 12.63 10.21
C ASN A 500 5.16 13.03 11.56
N ASN A 501 5.97 12.16 12.15
CA ASN A 501 6.59 12.43 13.45
C ASN A 501 7.62 13.56 13.38
N LYS A 502 8.37 13.64 12.28
CA LYS A 502 9.31 14.74 12.04
C LYS A 502 8.58 16.09 12.02
N ALA A 503 7.48 16.21 11.27
CA ALA A 503 6.72 17.46 11.21
C ALA A 503 6.18 17.86 12.59
N LEU A 504 5.62 16.90 13.34
CA LEU A 504 5.13 17.13 14.69
C LEU A 504 6.26 17.58 15.65
N TYR A 505 7.42 16.94 15.56
CA TYR A 505 8.58 17.24 16.41
C TYR A 505 9.22 18.59 16.08
N GLU A 506 9.34 18.95 14.80
CA GLU A 506 9.80 20.28 14.37
C GLU A 506 8.87 21.38 14.87
N ALA A 507 7.55 21.16 14.82
CA ALA A 507 6.57 22.08 15.37
C ALA A 507 6.75 22.28 16.88
N LEU A 508 6.99 21.18 17.61
CA LEU A 508 7.25 21.22 19.05
C LEU A 508 8.49 22.06 19.38
N ILE A 509 9.63 21.81 18.71
CA ILE A 509 10.85 22.60 18.90
C ILE A 509 10.57 24.09 18.66
N ASN A 510 9.88 24.42 17.57
CA ASN A 510 9.55 25.80 17.25
C ASN A 510 8.63 26.45 18.29
N SER A 511 7.75 25.68 18.92
CA SER A 511 6.87 26.18 19.98
C SER A 511 7.64 26.46 21.27
N GLU A 512 8.59 25.59 21.67
CA GLU A 512 9.40 25.81 22.86
C GLU A 512 10.35 27.01 22.69
N LEU A 513 10.98 27.15 21.51
CA LEU A 513 11.82 28.30 21.20
C LEU A 513 11.05 29.63 21.28
N LYS A 514 9.77 29.64 20.89
CA LYS A 514 8.92 30.84 21.00
C LYS A 514 8.51 31.16 22.44
N CYS A 515 8.44 30.17 23.32
CA CYS A 515 8.13 30.38 24.74
C CYS A 515 9.36 30.83 25.55
N ALA A 516 10.58 30.59 25.03
CA ALA A 516 11.84 30.97 25.66
C ALA A 516 12.28 32.41 25.36
N ILE A 517 11.64 33.08 24.38
CA ILE A 517 11.81 34.49 24.00
C ILE A 517 10.66 35.30 24.59
#